data_AF-A0A9X9X7C9-F1
#
_entry.id   AF-A0A9X9X7C9-F1
#
_cell.length_a   1.000
_cell.length_b   1.000
_cell.length_c   1.000
_cell.angle_alpha   90.00
_cell.angle_beta   90.00
_cell.angle_gamma   90.00
#
_symmetry.space_group_name_H-M   'P 1'
#
loop_
_entity.id
_entity.type
_entity.pdbx_description
1 polymer ?
#
loop_
_entity_poly.entity_id
_entity_poly.type
_entity_poly.pdbx_seq_one_letter_code
_entity_poly.pdbx_strand_id
1 'polypeptide(L)'
;MASRPPSVLPASLPTWGEAVAPATGAGSGTGPEKSVPLLPGGASSAGRWRLPLVRIHQPGRSVTQSAPGRQRWVLEFVPSSPPPIDPLTGWIGSTDPLALVRLEFPDRQSAEAFAERHGWRYEVAEPPPRRVRYRSYAEQLRSDMSDAISRVRPWLLAAHAEDEPRQDPVEEASLESFPASDPPAWTGVRIA
;
A
#
# COMPACT_ATOMS: atom_id res chain seq x y z
N MET A 1 -1.49 -37.11 42.40
CA MET A 1 -0.56 -37.83 41.48
C MET A 1 -0.41 -36.94 40.24
N ALA A 2 0.48 -35.94 40.26
CA ALA A 2 1.87 -36.03 39.77
C ALA A 2 1.90 -36.62 38.35
N SER A 3 2.20 -35.86 37.29
CA SER A 3 3.60 -35.54 36.95
C SER A 3 3.71 -34.36 35.99
N ARG A 4 4.42 -33.30 36.38
CA ARG A 4 4.96 -32.26 35.49
C ARG A 4 6.31 -32.75 34.94
N PRO A 5 6.62 -32.58 33.65
CA PRO A 5 7.95 -32.92 33.12
C PRO A 5 9.03 -31.93 33.59
N PRO A 6 10.30 -32.37 33.70
CA PRO A 6 11.36 -31.66 34.43
C PRO A 6 11.90 -30.42 33.70
N SER A 7 12.11 -29.35 34.47
CA SER A 7 12.90 -28.17 34.12
C SER A 7 14.33 -28.57 33.74
N VAL A 8 14.72 -28.31 32.50
CA VAL A 8 16.12 -28.30 32.09
C VAL A 8 16.59 -26.84 32.12
N LEU A 9 17.41 -26.52 33.11
CA LEU A 9 18.13 -25.25 33.20
C LEU A 9 19.31 -25.28 32.22
N PRO A 10 19.51 -24.29 31.33
CA PRO A 10 20.78 -24.14 30.65
C PRO A 10 21.82 -23.51 31.60
N ALA A 11 23.01 -24.10 31.53
CA ALA A 11 24.18 -23.84 32.36
C ALA A 11 24.71 -22.40 32.29
N SER A 12 25.42 -22.03 33.36
CA SER A 12 26.14 -20.78 33.61
C SER A 12 26.78 -20.14 32.39
N LEU A 13 26.55 -18.83 32.25
CA LEU A 13 27.33 -17.95 31.39
C LEU A 13 28.76 -17.82 31.96
N PRO A 14 29.82 -17.93 31.15
CA PRO A 14 31.15 -17.54 31.56
C PRO A 14 31.22 -16.01 31.73
N THR A 15 31.70 -15.61 32.89
CA THR A 15 31.99 -14.24 33.31
C THR A 15 32.99 -13.59 32.35
N TRP A 16 32.55 -12.53 31.67
CA TRP A 16 33.43 -11.68 30.86
C TRP A 16 34.35 -10.89 31.79
N GLY A 17 35.59 -11.36 31.94
CA GLY A 17 36.58 -10.77 32.82
C GLY A 17 37.93 -11.42 32.65
N GLU A 18 38.47 -11.44 31.43
CA GLU A 18 39.90 -11.71 31.24
C GLU A 18 40.50 -10.64 30.34
N ALA A 19 41.20 -9.72 31.00
CA ALA A 19 42.04 -8.73 30.36
C ALA A 19 43.29 -9.41 29.83
N VAL A 20 43.47 -9.39 28.50
CA VAL A 20 44.76 -9.66 27.87
C VAL A 20 45.30 -8.33 27.32
N ALA A 21 46.37 -7.87 27.95
CA ALA A 21 47.21 -6.75 27.51
C ALA A 21 48.10 -7.17 26.32
N PRO A 22 48.72 -6.22 25.60
CA PRO A 22 48.93 -6.32 24.16
C PRO A 22 50.23 -7.02 23.78
N ALA A 23 50.15 -7.92 22.79
CA ALA A 23 51.31 -8.33 22.03
C ALA A 23 51.67 -7.23 21.03
N THR A 24 52.79 -6.55 21.27
CA THR A 24 53.48 -5.69 20.31
C THR A 24 53.95 -6.57 19.14
N GLY A 25 53.11 -6.63 18.12
CA GLY A 25 53.47 -7.13 16.79
C GLY A 25 53.63 -5.95 15.85
N ALA A 26 54.88 -5.53 15.64
CA ALA A 26 55.26 -4.66 14.53
C ALA A 26 55.00 -5.40 13.21
N GLY A 27 53.84 -5.17 12.62
CA GLY A 27 53.48 -5.62 11.29
C GLY A 27 53.20 -4.39 10.42
N SER A 28 54.19 -3.98 9.64
CA SER A 28 53.99 -3.11 8.46
C SER A 28 53.10 -3.86 7.47
N GLY A 29 51.80 -3.77 7.67
CA GLY A 29 50.79 -4.11 6.68
C GLY A 29 50.25 -2.80 6.12
N THR A 30 50.79 -2.37 4.98
CA THR A 30 50.09 -1.47 4.06
C THR A 30 48.84 -2.20 3.57
N GLY A 31 47.79 -2.19 4.40
CA GLY A 31 46.45 -2.61 4.02
C GLY A 31 45.88 -1.60 3.02
N PRO A 32 44.99 -2.03 2.11
CA PRO A 32 44.49 -1.18 1.04
C PRO A 32 43.92 0.09 1.65
N GLU A 33 44.42 1.21 1.17
CA GLU A 33 43.91 2.54 1.41
C GLU A 33 42.41 2.56 1.08
N LYS A 34 41.58 2.29 2.09
CA LYS A 34 40.14 2.53 2.04
C LYS A 34 39.95 3.97 1.62
N SER A 35 39.61 4.15 0.35
CA SER A 35 39.60 5.42 -0.36
C SER A 35 38.83 6.43 0.48
N VAL A 36 39.48 7.52 0.87
CA VAL A 36 38.86 8.53 1.73
C VAL A 36 37.63 9.03 0.97
N PRO A 37 36.43 8.90 1.56
CA PRO A 37 35.22 9.18 0.80
C PRO A 37 35.16 10.67 0.46
N LEU A 38 34.67 11.01 -0.74
CA LEU A 38 34.61 12.39 -1.24
C LEU A 38 33.34 13.09 -0.76
N LEU A 39 33.33 14.41 -0.61
CA LEU A 39 32.09 15.13 -0.32
C LEU A 39 31.20 15.22 -1.56
N PRO A 40 29.86 15.13 -1.43
CA PRO A 40 28.99 15.41 -2.55
C PRO A 40 29.11 16.88 -2.97
N GLY A 41 29.34 17.11 -4.27
CA GLY A 41 29.47 18.46 -4.83
C GLY A 41 30.87 19.06 -4.76
N GLY A 42 31.89 18.34 -4.26
CA GLY A 42 33.28 18.80 -4.27
C GLY A 42 34.28 17.66 -4.31
N ALA A 43 35.43 17.86 -4.94
CA ALA A 43 36.51 16.86 -5.00
C ALA A 43 37.31 16.74 -3.68
N SER A 44 36.88 17.43 -2.63
CA SER A 44 37.53 17.40 -1.32
C SER A 44 37.21 16.10 -0.60
N SER A 45 38.23 15.52 0.01
CA SER A 45 38.08 14.38 0.90
C SER A 45 37.20 14.76 2.09
N ALA A 46 36.31 13.86 2.48
CA ALA A 46 35.36 14.09 3.56
C ALA A 46 36.06 14.33 4.90
N GLY A 47 37.35 14.03 5.05
CA GLY A 47 38.17 14.40 6.20
C GLY A 47 37.46 14.12 7.53
N ARG A 48 36.94 15.20 8.15
CA ARG A 48 36.24 15.23 9.45
C ARG A 48 34.78 14.75 9.42
N TRP A 49 34.17 14.69 8.24
CA TRP A 49 32.77 14.35 8.04
C TRP A 49 32.60 12.84 8.04
N ARG A 50 31.90 12.31 9.05
CA ARG A 50 31.37 10.95 9.00
C ARG A 50 30.24 10.94 7.99
N LEU A 51 30.53 10.52 6.76
CA LEU A 51 29.51 10.43 5.74
C LEU A 51 28.46 9.37 6.14
N PRO A 52 27.17 9.75 6.14
CA PRO A 52 26.08 8.84 6.41
C PRO A 52 25.98 7.79 5.30
N LEU A 53 25.23 6.73 5.59
CA LEU A 53 24.91 5.69 4.60
C LEU A 53 24.12 6.32 3.44
N VAL A 54 24.47 5.92 2.23
CA VAL A 54 23.74 6.29 1.02
C VAL A 54 22.66 5.24 0.74
N ARG A 55 21.44 5.68 0.50
CA ARG A 55 20.34 4.82 0.07
C ARG A 55 20.09 4.99 -1.41
N ILE A 56 20.23 3.91 -2.17
CA ILE A 56 19.93 3.84 -3.59
C ILE A 56 18.59 3.11 -3.73
N HIS A 57 17.56 3.80 -4.23
CA HIS A 57 16.23 3.21 -4.36
C HIS A 57 15.50 3.75 -5.58
N GLN A 58 14.51 3.00 -6.06
CA GLN A 58 13.57 3.48 -7.07
C GLN A 58 12.30 3.99 -6.36
N PRO A 59 11.95 5.29 -6.46
CA PRO A 59 10.77 5.82 -5.81
C PRO A 59 9.52 5.16 -6.38
N GLY A 60 8.62 4.76 -5.48
CA GLY A 60 7.33 4.20 -5.85
C GLY A 60 6.46 5.20 -6.59
N ARG A 61 5.38 4.70 -7.21
CA ARG A 61 4.33 5.58 -7.74
C ARG A 61 3.69 6.36 -6.58
N SER A 62 3.31 7.62 -6.81
CA SER A 62 2.47 8.34 -5.86
C SER A 62 1.16 7.58 -5.67
N VAL A 63 0.73 7.37 -4.43
CA VAL A 63 -0.49 6.62 -4.10
C VAL A 63 -1.73 7.30 -4.69
N THR A 64 -1.72 8.63 -4.71
CA THR A 64 -2.85 9.47 -5.17
C THR A 64 -2.92 9.56 -6.69
N GLN A 65 -1.83 9.28 -7.40
CA GLN A 65 -1.79 9.40 -8.86
C GLN A 65 -1.80 8.03 -9.55
N SER A 66 -2.61 7.91 -10.60
CA SER A 66 -2.70 6.70 -11.42
C SER A 66 -1.61 6.62 -12.51
N ALA A 67 -0.92 7.72 -12.78
CA ALA A 67 0.12 7.78 -13.80
C ALA A 67 1.29 6.83 -13.47
N PRO A 68 1.92 6.22 -14.50
CA PRO A 68 3.14 5.46 -14.30
C PRO A 68 4.21 6.38 -13.68
N GLY A 69 4.76 5.97 -12.53
CA GLY A 69 5.83 6.69 -11.86
C GLY A 69 7.11 6.73 -12.71
N ARG A 70 7.93 7.77 -12.53
CA ARG A 70 9.23 7.86 -13.20
C ARG A 70 10.11 6.70 -12.75
N GLN A 71 10.62 5.92 -13.68
CA GLN A 71 11.57 4.83 -13.42
C GLN A 71 13.00 5.38 -13.33
N ARG A 72 13.24 6.28 -12.36
CA ARG A 72 14.57 6.84 -12.10
C ARG A 72 15.10 6.25 -10.81
N TRP A 73 16.38 5.90 -10.80
CA TRP A 73 17.08 5.51 -9.58
C TRP A 73 17.47 6.77 -8.83
N VAL A 74 17.14 6.82 -7.54
CA VAL A 74 17.42 7.95 -6.68
C VAL A 74 18.49 7.53 -5.68
N LEU A 75 19.53 8.34 -5.58
CA LEU A 75 20.55 8.25 -4.55
C LEU A 75 20.30 9.39 -3.56
N GLU A 76 20.06 9.02 -2.30
CA GLU A 76 19.84 9.94 -1.18
C GLU A 76 20.73 9.58 0.01
N PHE A 77 21.09 10.55 0.82
CA PHE A 77 21.83 10.32 2.07
C PHE A 77 20.86 10.11 3.22
N VAL A 78 21.14 9.12 4.07
CA VAL A 78 20.38 8.93 5.32
C VAL A 78 20.63 10.14 6.21
N PRO A 79 19.58 10.83 6.70
CA PRO A 79 19.75 12.01 7.53
C PRO A 79 20.49 11.63 8.82
N SER A 80 21.59 12.33 9.12
CA SER A 80 22.39 12.01 10.29
C SER A 80 21.79 12.51 11.60
N SER A 81 20.89 13.49 11.55
CA SER A 81 20.27 14.13 12.71
C SER A 81 18.83 14.49 12.40
N PRO A 82 17.90 14.42 13.38
CA PRO A 82 16.57 14.98 13.22
C PRO A 82 16.65 16.50 12.97
N PRO A 83 15.74 17.06 12.17
CA PRO A 83 15.70 18.48 11.92
C PRO A 83 15.30 19.25 13.19
N PRO A 84 16.06 20.26 13.63
CA PRO A 84 15.72 21.06 14.80
C PRO A 84 14.50 21.94 14.53
N ILE A 85 13.69 22.17 15.56
CA ILE A 85 12.57 23.10 15.53
C ILE A 85 13.01 24.38 16.24
N ASP A 86 12.89 25.53 15.58
CA ASP A 86 13.17 26.83 16.18
C ASP A 86 12.13 27.13 17.28
N PRO A 87 12.55 27.37 18.54
CA PRO A 87 11.63 27.61 19.65
C PRO A 87 10.85 28.92 19.51
N LEU A 88 11.36 29.91 18.77
CA LEU A 88 10.70 31.21 18.62
C LEU A 88 9.68 31.19 17.48
N THR A 89 10.08 30.68 16.31
CA THR A 89 9.26 30.74 15.08
C THR A 89 8.49 29.44 14.79
N GLY A 90 8.91 28.32 15.40
CA GLY A 90 8.39 26.99 15.09
C GLY A 90 8.87 26.45 13.73
N TRP A 91 9.82 27.11 13.06
CA TRP A 91 10.31 26.67 11.75
C TRP A 91 11.21 25.45 11.90
N ILE A 92 11.09 24.53 10.94
CA ILE A 92 11.92 23.33 10.86
C ILE A 92 13.22 23.72 10.14
N GLY A 93 14.32 23.75 10.89
CA GLY A 93 15.66 23.95 10.36
C GLY A 93 16.29 22.65 9.87
N SER A 94 17.44 22.75 9.20
CA SER A 94 18.30 21.60 8.91
C SER A 94 19.73 21.88 9.36
N THR A 95 20.34 20.91 10.03
CA THR A 95 21.76 20.93 10.41
C THR A 95 22.61 20.11 9.44
N ASP A 96 21.98 19.23 8.66
CA ASP A 96 22.65 18.33 7.73
C ASP A 96 22.49 18.82 6.28
N PRO A 97 23.58 19.27 5.63
CA PRO A 97 23.53 19.68 4.23
C PRO A 97 23.35 18.49 3.28
N LEU A 98 23.73 17.27 3.68
CA LEU A 98 23.67 16.08 2.85
C LEU A 98 22.22 15.61 2.65
N ALA A 99 21.33 15.92 3.59
CA ALA A 99 19.91 15.61 3.52
C ALA A 99 19.19 16.29 2.33
N LEU A 100 19.77 17.37 1.78
CA LEU A 100 19.24 18.05 0.60
C LEU A 100 19.72 17.45 -0.72
N VAL A 101 20.79 16.64 -0.68
CA VAL A 101 21.41 16.09 -1.89
C VAL A 101 20.62 14.88 -2.36
N ARG A 102 19.91 15.06 -3.48
CA ARG A 102 19.20 14.00 -4.18
C ARG A 102 19.69 13.92 -5.62
N LEU A 103 20.25 12.77 -5.99
CA LEU A 103 20.77 12.54 -7.34
C LEU A 103 19.89 11.53 -8.07
N GLU A 104 19.50 11.84 -9.30
CA GLU A 104 18.69 10.97 -10.15
C GLU A 104 19.56 10.33 -11.23
N PHE A 105 19.44 9.01 -11.36
CA PHE A 105 20.15 8.19 -12.33
C PHE A 105 19.16 7.39 -13.19
N PRO A 106 19.52 7.07 -14.45
CA PRO A 106 18.73 6.19 -15.30
C PRO A 106 18.81 4.73 -14.85
N ASP A 107 19.99 4.28 -14.42
CA ASP A 107 20.29 2.87 -14.11
C ASP A 107 20.77 2.68 -12.68
N ARG A 108 20.52 1.49 -12.13
CA ARG A 108 21.02 1.05 -10.82
C ARG A 108 22.56 1.04 -10.79
N GLN A 109 23.17 0.43 -11.80
CA GLN A 109 24.62 0.29 -11.93
C GLN A 109 25.32 1.65 -12.00
N SER A 110 24.70 2.62 -12.69
CA SER A 110 25.21 3.99 -12.76
C SER A 110 25.26 4.67 -11.39
N ALA A 111 24.26 4.44 -10.54
CA ALA A 111 24.21 4.94 -9.17
C ALA A 111 25.23 4.24 -8.26
N GLU A 112 25.35 2.91 -8.36
CA GLU A 112 26.34 2.11 -7.61
C GLU A 112 27.77 2.54 -7.96
N ALA A 113 28.08 2.62 -9.26
CA ALA A 113 29.40 3.06 -9.72
C ALA A 113 29.70 4.51 -9.29
N PHE A 114 28.69 5.38 -9.19
CA PHE A 114 28.88 6.74 -8.68
C PHE A 114 29.24 6.73 -7.19
N ALA A 115 28.54 5.94 -6.38
CA ALA A 115 28.84 5.81 -4.96
C ALA A 115 30.23 5.21 -4.73
N GLU A 116 30.61 4.18 -5.51
CA GLU A 116 31.94 3.54 -5.43
C GLU A 116 33.07 4.50 -5.80
N ARG A 117 32.91 5.28 -6.88
CA ARG A 117 33.91 6.31 -7.27
C ARG A 117 34.13 7.37 -6.18
N HIS A 118 33.11 7.66 -5.37
CA HIS A 118 33.21 8.61 -4.27
C HIS A 118 33.53 7.94 -2.92
N GLY A 119 33.69 6.62 -2.88
CA GLY A 119 33.98 5.86 -1.65
C GLY A 119 32.83 5.82 -0.64
N TRP A 120 31.59 6.07 -1.08
CA TRP A 120 30.44 6.10 -0.17
C TRP A 120 29.94 4.69 0.16
N ARG A 121 29.57 4.49 1.42
CA ARG A 121 28.86 3.28 1.84
C ARG A 121 27.42 3.37 1.34
N TYR A 122 26.95 2.37 0.62
CA TYR A 122 25.61 2.37 0.03
C TYR A 122 24.79 1.14 0.42
N GLU A 123 23.48 1.32 0.47
CA GLU A 123 22.47 0.27 0.60
C GLU A 123 21.52 0.36 -0.59
N VAL A 124 21.26 -0.76 -1.26
CA VAL A 124 20.38 -0.82 -2.42
C VAL A 124 19.04 -1.42 -2.04
N ALA A 125 17.97 -0.63 -2.18
CA ALA A 125 16.60 -1.08 -1.99
C ALA A 125 15.95 -1.34 -3.35
N GLU A 126 15.82 -2.62 -3.71
CA GLU A 126 15.20 -3.02 -4.96
C GLU A 126 13.67 -2.84 -4.92
N PRO A 127 13.05 -2.23 -5.95
CA PRO A 127 11.61 -2.04 -5.97
C PRO A 127 10.88 -3.39 -6.02
N PRO A 128 9.73 -3.53 -5.33
CA PRO A 128 8.95 -4.75 -5.41
C PRO A 128 8.46 -4.99 -6.85
N PRO A 129 8.53 -6.22 -7.37
CA PRO A 129 8.14 -6.52 -8.73
C PRO A 129 6.66 -6.23 -8.94
N ARG A 130 6.33 -5.48 -10.00
CA ARG A 130 4.95 -5.15 -10.32
C ARG A 130 4.26 -6.39 -10.89
N ARG A 131 3.34 -6.95 -10.11
CA ARG A 131 2.46 -8.02 -10.60
C ARG A 131 1.39 -7.43 -11.51
N VAL A 132 1.48 -7.72 -12.80
CA VAL A 132 0.40 -7.43 -13.75
C VAL A 132 -0.75 -8.37 -13.43
N ARG A 133 -1.90 -7.81 -13.06
CA ARG A 133 -3.13 -8.58 -12.91
C ARG A 133 -3.92 -8.46 -14.20
N TYR A 134 -4.03 -9.55 -14.95
CA TYR A 134 -4.94 -9.65 -16.08
C TYR A 134 -6.37 -9.64 -15.53
N ARG A 135 -7.15 -8.63 -15.90
CA ARG A 135 -8.60 -8.60 -15.63
C ARG A 135 -9.33 -8.85 -16.93
N SER A 136 -10.15 -9.90 -16.96
CA SER A 136 -11.09 -10.15 -18.04
C SER A 136 -12.35 -9.35 -17.78
N TYR A 137 -12.75 -8.51 -18.75
CA TYR A 137 -13.98 -7.73 -18.65
C TYR A 137 -15.22 -8.65 -18.52
N ALA A 138 -15.25 -9.76 -19.27
CA ALA A 138 -16.35 -10.72 -19.23
C ALA A 138 -16.51 -11.35 -17.85
N GLU A 139 -15.41 -11.71 -17.19
CA GLU A 139 -15.44 -12.29 -15.84
C GLU A 139 -15.86 -11.26 -14.79
N GLN A 140 -15.39 -10.01 -14.93
CA GLN A 140 -15.80 -8.92 -14.05
C GLN A 140 -17.30 -8.63 -14.18
N LEU A 141 -17.85 -8.63 -15.39
CA LEU A 141 -19.28 -8.44 -15.64
C LEU A 141 -20.12 -9.60 -15.07
N ARG A 142 -19.69 -10.85 -15.29
CA ARG A 142 -20.37 -12.02 -14.71
C ARG A 142 -20.41 -11.94 -13.18
N SER A 143 -19.30 -11.61 -12.55
CA SER A 143 -19.20 -11.47 -11.10
C SER A 143 -20.08 -10.33 -10.58
N ASP A 144 -20.07 -9.17 -11.24
CA ASP A 144 -20.84 -7.98 -10.84
C ASP A 144 -22.35 -8.22 -10.96
N MET A 145 -22.81 -8.78 -12.09
CA MET A 145 -24.23 -9.12 -12.28
C MET A 145 -24.71 -10.17 -11.28
N SER A 146 -23.91 -11.21 -11.01
CA SER A 146 -24.27 -12.23 -10.04
C SER A 146 -24.39 -11.65 -8.62
N ASP A 147 -23.51 -10.74 -8.24
CA ASP A 147 -23.54 -10.07 -6.94
C ASP A 147 -24.74 -9.12 -6.84
N ALA A 148 -25.00 -8.33 -7.90
CA ALA A 148 -26.18 -7.47 -7.99
C ALA A 148 -27.49 -8.26 -7.87
N ILE A 149 -27.61 -9.38 -8.58
CA ILE A 149 -28.78 -10.28 -8.47
C ILE A 149 -28.91 -10.83 -7.05
N SER A 150 -27.80 -11.24 -6.43
CA SER A 150 -27.79 -11.79 -5.06
C SER A 150 -28.27 -10.78 -4.02
N ARG A 151 -27.91 -9.50 -4.17
CA ARG A 151 -28.35 -8.42 -3.26
C ARG A 151 -29.86 -8.16 -3.33
N VAL A 152 -30.44 -8.27 -4.53
CA VAL A 152 -31.87 -7.98 -4.76
C VAL A 152 -32.74 -9.25 -4.59
N ARG A 153 -32.13 -10.44 -4.62
CA ARG A 153 -32.82 -11.74 -4.49
C ARG A 153 -33.75 -11.86 -3.28
N PRO A 154 -33.41 -11.38 -2.08
CA PRO A 154 -34.31 -11.43 -0.93
C PRO A 154 -35.59 -10.61 -1.14
N TRP A 155 -35.48 -9.43 -1.77
CA TRP A 155 -36.63 -8.57 -2.09
C TRP A 155 -37.47 -9.14 -3.23
N LEU A 156 -36.84 -9.73 -4.25
CA LEU A 156 -37.55 -10.42 -5.33
C LEU A 156 -38.31 -11.65 -4.84
N LEU A 157 -37.72 -12.45 -3.96
CA LEU A 157 -38.39 -13.63 -3.39
C LEU A 157 -39.48 -13.23 -2.40
N ALA A 158 -39.26 -12.19 -1.59
CA ALA A 158 -40.27 -11.68 -0.65
C ALA A 158 -41.48 -11.04 -1.37
N ALA A 159 -41.28 -10.38 -2.52
CA ALA A 159 -42.37 -9.82 -3.32
C ALA A 159 -43.37 -10.89 -3.82
N HIS A 160 -42.93 -12.14 -3.95
CA HIS A 160 -43.76 -13.27 -4.34
C HIS A 160 -44.22 -14.14 -3.16
N ALA A 161 -43.84 -13.81 -1.93
CA ALA A 161 -44.24 -14.57 -0.74
C ALA A 161 -45.65 -14.19 -0.22
N GLU A 162 -46.20 -13.05 -0.66
CA GLU A 162 -47.49 -12.50 -0.22
C GLU A 162 -48.51 -12.31 -1.36
N ASP A 163 -48.25 -12.83 -2.56
CA ASP A 163 -49.32 -13.01 -3.56
C ASP A 163 -50.18 -14.21 -3.12
N GLU A 164 -50.98 -14.01 -2.06
CA GLU A 164 -52.35 -14.52 -2.08
C GLU A 164 -52.93 -14.18 -3.46
N PRO A 165 -53.66 -15.09 -4.13
CA PRO A 165 -54.21 -14.82 -5.45
C PRO A 165 -55.15 -13.61 -5.34
N ARG A 166 -54.60 -12.42 -5.61
CA ARG A 166 -55.36 -11.19 -5.74
C ARG A 166 -56.28 -11.45 -6.91
N GLN A 167 -57.54 -11.73 -6.62
CA GLN A 167 -58.52 -12.01 -7.64
C GLN A 167 -58.54 -10.84 -8.61
N ASP A 168 -58.40 -11.14 -9.89
CA ASP A 168 -58.39 -10.11 -10.91
C ASP A 168 -59.76 -9.42 -10.88
N PRO A 169 -59.82 -8.09 -10.66
CA PRO A 169 -61.10 -7.38 -10.58
C PRO A 169 -61.90 -7.46 -11.88
N VAL A 170 -61.24 -7.84 -12.98
CA VAL A 170 -61.84 -8.09 -14.30
C VAL A 170 -62.55 -9.45 -14.36
N GLU A 171 -62.01 -10.47 -13.69
CA GLU A 171 -62.65 -11.80 -13.58
C GLU A 171 -63.83 -11.75 -12.61
N GLU A 172 -63.73 -11.00 -11.51
CA GLU A 172 -64.84 -10.77 -10.57
C GLU A 172 -66.02 -10.02 -11.23
N ALA A 173 -65.73 -8.95 -11.98
CA ALA A 173 -66.74 -8.18 -12.71
C ALA A 173 -67.45 -8.98 -13.82
N SER A 174 -66.82 -10.05 -14.31
CA SER A 174 -67.41 -10.94 -15.32
C SER A 174 -68.39 -11.95 -14.73
N LEU A 175 -68.30 -12.22 -13.42
CA LEU A 175 -69.25 -13.05 -12.68
C LEU A 175 -70.42 -12.24 -12.09
N GLU A 176 -70.24 -10.92 -11.95
CA GLU A 176 -71.31 -9.99 -11.57
C GLU A 176 -72.14 -9.65 -12.81
N SER A 177 -73.05 -10.56 -13.17
CA SER A 177 -74.04 -10.36 -14.21
C SER A 177 -74.96 -9.19 -13.81
N PHE A 178 -74.59 -7.97 -14.20
CA PHE A 178 -75.37 -6.77 -13.94
C PHE A 178 -76.80 -6.96 -14.50
N PRO A 179 -77.86 -6.84 -13.67
CA PRO A 179 -79.23 -6.93 -14.15
C PRO A 179 -79.58 -5.65 -14.89
N ALA A 180 -79.12 -5.56 -16.15
CA ALA A 180 -79.53 -4.51 -17.05
C ALA A 180 -80.87 -4.90 -17.72
N SER A 181 -81.90 -4.13 -17.44
CA SER A 181 -83.17 -3.98 -18.19
C SER A 181 -84.41 -4.63 -17.59
N ASP A 182 -85.03 -3.94 -16.62
CA ASP A 182 -86.43 -3.57 -16.77
C ASP A 182 -86.52 -2.03 -16.67
N PRO A 183 -86.78 -1.30 -17.76
CA PRO A 183 -86.95 0.15 -17.68
C PRO A 183 -88.25 0.49 -16.92
N PRO A 184 -88.29 1.55 -16.09
CA PRO A 184 -89.46 1.90 -15.29
C PRO A 184 -90.66 2.27 -16.17
N ALA A 185 -91.82 1.74 -15.83
CA ALA A 185 -93.08 1.84 -16.55
C ALA A 185 -93.68 3.26 -16.54
N TRP A 186 -93.28 4.11 -17.49
CA TRP A 186 -94.07 5.28 -17.94
C TRP A 186 -93.92 5.42 -19.46
N THR A 187 -94.63 4.59 -20.21
CA THR A 187 -94.90 4.84 -21.64
C THR A 187 -96.38 4.55 -21.91
N GLY A 188 -97.23 5.49 -21.48
CA GLY A 188 -98.58 5.59 -21.98
C GLY A 188 -98.59 6.24 -23.37
N VAL A 189 -98.45 5.44 -24.43
CA VAL A 189 -98.78 5.85 -25.81
C VAL A 189 -99.84 4.89 -26.32
N ARG A 190 -101.07 5.36 -26.46
CA ARG A 190 -102.09 4.71 -27.29
C ARG A 190 -102.09 5.37 -28.66
N ILE A 191 -101.95 4.54 -29.69
CA ILE A 191 -102.19 4.87 -31.08
C ILE A 191 -103.69 4.67 -31.34
N ALA A 192 -104.37 5.68 -31.86
CA ALA A 192 -105.58 5.59 -32.69
C ALA A 192 -105.77 6.92 -33.44
#